data_AF-A0A2S9FX08-F1
#
_entry.id   AF-A0A2S9FX08-F1
#
_cell.length_a   1.000
_cell.length_b   1.000
_cell.length_c   1.000
_cell.angle_alpha   90.00
_cell.angle_beta   90.00
_cell.angle_gamma   90.00
#
_symmetry.space_group_name_H-M   'P 1'
#
loop_
_entity.id
_entity.type
_entity.pdbx_description
1 polymer ?
#
loop_
_entity_poly.entity_id
_entity_poly.type
_entity_poly.pdbx_seq_one_letter_code
_entity_poly.pdbx_strand_id
1 'polypeptide(L)'
;CGGVGDAAIAGARLVGAKRIIAVDTDNRKLDWAREFGATHTIHAKELDPVATIQDLTDGNGADVVIDAVGRPETWKQAFYARDLA
;
A
#
# COMPACT_ATOMS: atom_id res chain seq x y z
N CYS A 1 6.39 0.76 5.92
CA CYS A 1 7.00 -0.29 5.09
C CYS A 1 8.43 -0.61 5.55
N GLY A 2 9.04 -1.65 5.00
CA GLY A 2 10.48 -1.95 5.19
C GLY A 2 11.18 -2.03 3.85
N GLY A 3 12.48 -2.35 3.82
CA GLY A 3 13.33 -2.18 2.63
C GLY A 3 12.79 -2.71 1.30
N VAL A 4 12.17 -3.90 1.28
CA VAL A 4 11.57 -4.45 0.04
C VAL A 4 10.33 -3.65 -0.39
N GLY A 5 9.48 -3.27 0.56
CA GLY A 5 8.29 -2.45 0.28
C GLY A 5 8.67 -1.03 -0.14
N ASP A 6 9.67 -0.43 0.49
CA ASP A 6 10.17 0.90 0.14
C ASP A 6 10.84 0.92 -1.24
N ALA A 7 11.57 -0.15 -1.60
CA ALA A 7 12.10 -0.33 -2.95
C ALA A 7 10.97 -0.45 -4.00
N ALA A 8 9.88 -1.15 -3.67
CA ALA A 8 8.70 -1.24 -4.54
C ALA A 8 8.00 0.13 -4.71
N ILE A 9 7.88 0.91 -3.62
CA ILE A 9 7.34 2.27 -3.64
C ILE A 9 8.20 3.18 -4.55
N ALA A 10 9.52 3.17 -4.34
CA ALA A 10 10.44 3.97 -5.15
C ALA A 10 10.39 3.55 -6.63
N GLY A 11 10.35 2.24 -6.91
CA GLY A 11 10.17 1.70 -8.26
C GLY A 11 8.87 2.16 -8.91
N ALA A 12 7.75 2.08 -8.19
CA ALA A 12 6.44 2.54 -8.67
C ALA A 12 6.47 4.05 -9.01
N ARG A 13 7.11 4.86 -8.15
CA ARG A 13 7.29 6.30 -8.41
C ARG A 13 8.12 6.56 -9.66
N LEU A 14 9.22 5.82 -9.85
CA LEU A 14 10.12 5.96 -11.00
C LEU A 14 9.42 5.65 -12.33
N VAL A 15 8.51 4.68 -12.35
CA VAL A 15 7.73 4.32 -13.55
C VAL A 15 6.48 5.19 -13.76
N GLY A 16 6.29 6.22 -12.92
CA GLY A 16 5.23 7.22 -13.10
C GLY A 16 3.89 6.88 -12.45
N ALA A 17 3.84 5.95 -11.50
CA ALA A 17 2.60 5.69 -10.74
C ALA A 17 2.16 6.96 -9.99
N LYS A 18 0.90 7.38 -10.19
CA LYS A 18 0.35 8.62 -9.60
C LYS A 18 -0.14 8.40 -8.16
N ARG A 19 -0.72 7.23 -7.89
CA ARG A 19 -1.26 6.85 -6.58
C ARG A 19 -0.45 5.67 -6.06
N ILE A 20 0.27 5.86 -4.97
CA ILE A 20 1.09 4.85 -4.32
C ILE A 20 0.69 4.83 -2.85
N ILE A 21 0.04 3.74 -2.44
CA ILE A 21 -0.56 3.61 -1.11
C ILE A 21 0.31 2.64 -0.29
N ALA A 22 0.92 3.14 0.77
CA ALA A 22 1.72 2.34 1.69
C ALA A 22 0.90 1.92 2.92
N VAL A 23 0.98 0.65 3.31
CA VAL A 23 0.27 0.12 4.48
C VAL A 23 1.29 -0.43 5.48
N ASP A 24 1.20 -0.01 6.74
CA ASP A 24 2.02 -0.54 7.85
C ASP A 24 1.30 -0.35 9.20
N THR A 25 1.92 -0.80 10.28
CA THR A 25 1.43 -0.69 11.66
C THR A 25 2.36 0.10 12.58
N ASP A 26 3.39 0.74 12.01
CA ASP A 26 4.34 1.63 12.66
C ASP A 26 4.40 2.96 11.88
N ASN A 27 4.05 4.06 12.53
CA ASN A 27 4.03 5.39 11.92
C ASN A 27 5.40 5.82 11.37
N ARG A 28 6.51 5.44 12.02
CA ARG A 28 7.86 5.80 11.53
C ARG A 28 8.14 5.16 10.17
N LYS A 29 7.66 3.94 9.98
CA LYS A 29 7.79 3.22 8.71
C LYS A 29 6.87 3.79 7.62
N LEU A 30 5.77 4.44 8.00
CA LEU A 30 4.91 5.17 7.07
C LEU A 30 5.54 6.51 6.68
N ASP A 31 6.24 7.17 7.60
CA ASP A 31 7.02 8.37 7.31
C ASP A 31 8.12 8.08 6.27
N TRP A 32 8.89 7.00 6.46
CA TRP A 32 9.85 6.55 5.45
C TRP A 32 9.19 6.26 4.09
N ALA A 33 8.07 5.53 4.09
CA ALA A 33 7.35 5.23 2.85
C ALA A 33 7.00 6.51 2.06
N ARG A 34 6.62 7.60 2.74
CA ARG A 34 6.38 8.91 2.10
C ARG A 34 7.66 9.49 1.49
N GLU A 35 8.78 9.41 2.21
CA GLU A 35 10.09 9.85 1.69
C GLU A 35 10.52 9.07 0.43
N PHE A 36 10.19 7.78 0.35
CA PHE A 36 10.45 6.94 -0.83
C PHE A 36 9.45 7.13 -1.98
N GLY A 37 8.38 7.91 -1.77
CA GLY A 37 7.45 8.32 -2.83
C GLY A 37 6.02 7.83 -2.69
N ALA A 38 5.64 7.21 -1.56
CA ALA A 38 4.23 6.91 -1.28
C ALA A 38 3.43 8.22 -1.22
N THR A 39 2.31 8.27 -1.93
CA THR A 39 1.43 9.44 -1.94
C THR A 39 0.36 9.37 -0.86
N HIS A 40 0.05 8.16 -0.40
CA HIS A 40 -0.90 7.90 0.68
C HIS A 40 -0.32 6.83 1.61
N THR A 41 -0.77 6.86 2.86
CA THR A 41 -0.34 5.91 3.90
C THR A 41 -1.53 5.48 4.72
N ILE A 42 -1.59 4.21 5.09
CA ILE A 42 -2.63 3.65 5.95
C ILE A 42 -1.97 2.96 7.14
N HIS A 43 -2.39 3.36 8.34
CA HIS A 43 -2.01 2.67 9.56
C HIS A 43 -3.02 1.55 9.85
N ALA A 44 -2.62 0.29 9.64
CA ALA A 44 -3.54 -0.86 9.64
C ALA A 44 -4.09 -1.26 11.01
N LYS A 45 -3.65 -0.60 12.10
CA LYS A 45 -4.27 -0.74 13.43
C LYS A 45 -5.36 0.31 13.70
N GLU A 46 -5.46 1.32 12.86
CA GLU A 46 -6.39 2.45 13.02
C GLU A 46 -7.51 2.40 11.98
N LEU A 47 -7.18 1.95 10.76
CA LEU A 47 -8.10 1.86 9.63
C LEU A 47 -8.04 0.47 9.00
N ASP A 48 -9.14 0.04 8.41
CA ASP A 48 -9.16 -1.16 7.55
C ASP A 48 -8.47 -0.84 6.21
N PRO A 49 -7.34 -1.51 5.89
CA PRO A 49 -6.62 -1.25 4.65
C PRO A 49 -7.46 -1.52 3.40
N VAL A 50 -8.30 -2.55 3.37
CA VAL A 50 -9.04 -2.94 2.16
C VAL A 50 -10.08 -1.88 1.83
N ALA A 51 -10.94 -1.55 2.80
CA ALA A 51 -11.95 -0.51 2.64
C ALA A 51 -11.32 0.85 2.30
N THR A 52 -10.24 1.23 3.00
CA THR A 52 -9.57 2.51 2.75
C THR A 52 -8.94 2.56 1.35
N ILE A 53 -8.36 1.47 0.86
CA ILE A 53 -7.83 1.42 -0.52
C ILE A 53 -8.97 1.58 -1.52
N GLN A 54 -10.10 0.91 -1.32
CA GLN A 54 -11.28 1.04 -2.18
C GLN A 54 -11.79 2.48 -2.20
N ASP A 55 -11.92 3.13 -1.03
CA ASP A 55 -12.33 4.54 -0.93
C ASP A 55 -11.36 5.48 -1.67
N LEU A 56 -10.05 5.24 -1.56
CA LEU A 56 -9.02 6.02 -2.26
C LEU A 56 -8.98 5.77 -3.77
N THR A 57 -9.67 4.74 -4.27
CA THR A 57 -9.63 4.27 -5.66
C THR A 57 -11.01 4.25 -6.31
N ASP A 58 -11.94 5.09 -5.82
CA ASP A 58 -13.30 5.26 -6.36
C ASP A 58 -14.09 3.93 -6.38
N GLY A 59 -13.79 3.04 -5.45
CA GLY A 59 -14.40 1.72 -5.28
C GLY A 59 -13.78 0.59 -6.10
N ASN A 60 -12.80 0.86 -6.98
CA ASN A 60 -12.24 -0.18 -7.86
C ASN A 60 -11.22 -1.06 -7.12
N GLY A 61 -10.37 -0.49 -6.27
CA GLY A 61 -9.17 -1.14 -5.73
C GLY A 61 -7.90 -0.70 -6.46
N ALA A 62 -6.75 -1.20 -6.01
CA ALA A 62 -5.46 -0.88 -6.60
C ALA A 62 -5.16 -1.74 -7.84
N ASP A 63 -4.63 -1.13 -8.91
CA ASP A 63 -4.27 -1.83 -10.15
C ASP A 63 -3.24 -2.96 -9.92
N VAL A 64 -2.30 -2.70 -9.00
CA VAL A 64 -1.25 -3.64 -8.60
C VAL A 64 -1.09 -3.57 -7.09
N VAL A 65 -0.99 -4.74 -6.45
CA VAL A 65 -0.71 -4.85 -5.01
C VAL A 65 0.53 -5.72 -4.79
N ILE A 66 1.42 -5.25 -3.92
CA ILE A 66 2.68 -5.93 -3.57
C ILE A 66 2.64 -6.24 -2.07
N ASP A 67 2.54 -7.52 -1.70
CA ASP A 67 2.74 -7.96 -0.31
C ASP A 67 4.23 -8.24 -0.07
N ALA A 68 4.87 -7.35 0.68
CA ALA A 68 6.27 -7.47 1.11
C ALA A 68 6.41 -7.92 2.57
N VAL A 69 5.32 -8.34 3.22
CA VAL A 69 5.30 -8.86 4.60
C VAL A 69 5.21 -10.39 4.59
N GLY A 70 4.40 -10.95 3.70
CA GLY A 70 4.32 -12.41 3.47
C GLY A 70 3.59 -13.17 4.56
N ARG A 71 2.62 -12.54 5.24
CA ARG A 71 1.77 -13.18 6.24
C ARG A 71 0.41 -13.56 5.63
N PRO A 72 -0.28 -14.59 6.15
CA PRO A 72 -1.62 -14.94 5.68
C PRO A 72 -2.60 -13.77 5.73
N GLU A 73 -2.48 -12.91 6.74
CA GLU A 73 -3.34 -11.73 6.90
C GLU A 73 -3.07 -10.68 5.81
N THR A 74 -1.80 -10.34 5.55
CA THR A 74 -1.42 -9.34 4.56
C THR A 74 -1.69 -9.81 3.14
N TRP A 75 -1.50 -11.11 2.87
CA TRP A 75 -1.85 -11.70 1.60
C TRP A 75 -3.35 -11.61 1.31
N LYS A 76 -4.21 -11.91 2.29
CA LYS A 76 -5.66 -11.77 2.13
C LYS A 76 -6.06 -10.32 1.86
N GLN A 77 -5.51 -9.39 2.62
CA GLN A 77 -5.74 -7.96 2.39
C GLN A 77 -5.33 -7.56 0.98
N ALA A 78 -4.13 -7.96 0.54
CA ALA A 78 -3.66 -7.70 -0.82
C ALA A 78 -4.59 -8.31 -1.88
N PHE A 79 -5.11 -9.52 -1.62
CA PHE A 79 -6.04 -10.18 -2.52
C PHE A 79 -7.36 -9.42 -2.68
N TYR A 80 -7.90 -8.83 -1.61
CA TYR A 80 -9.18 -8.12 -1.66
C TYR A 80 -9.04 -6.61 -1.97
N ALA A 81 -7.86 -6.03 -1.82
CA ALA A 81 -7.60 -4.62 -2.09
C ALA A 81 -7.30 -4.30 -3.56
N ARG A 82 -7.00 -5.31 -4.39
CA ARG A 82 -6.75 -5.11 -5.81
C ARG A 82 -8.04 -4.89 -6.61
N ASP A 83 -7.89 -4.28 -7.77
CA ASP A 83 -8.97 -4.23 -8.77
C ASP A 83 -9.40 -5.64 -9.21
N LEU A 84 -10.70 -5.81 -9.44
CA LEU A 84 -11.36 -7.05 -9.86
C LEU A 84 -11.71 -7.07 -11.36
N ALA A 85 -11.50 -5.97 -12.07
CA ALA A 85 -11.72 -5.86 -13.51
C ALA A 85 -10.63 -6.54 -14.36
#